data_AF-A0A7S1Z9L5-F1
#
_entry.id   AF-A0A7S1Z9L5-F1
#
_cell.length_a   1.000
_cell.length_b   1.000
_cell.length_c   1.000
_cell.angle_alpha   90.00
_cell.angle_beta   90.00
_cell.angle_gamma   90.00
#
_symmetry.space_group_name_H-M   'P 1'
#
loop_
_entity.id
_entity.type
_entity.pdbx_description
1 polymer ?
#
loop_
_entity_poly.entity_id
_entity_poly.type
_entity_poly.pdbx_seq_one_letter_code
_entity_poly.pdbx_strand_id
1 'polypeptide(L)'
;KKKKKKKKKNNSTENGLQMGSHTDAVMGLSWNKIHRQVLASASADCTVKLWDITRASSPGITSSSAQSPLAATYQHHTNKVNCVAWHPSEGTILASGSYDQSVCLIDARTAGGASTSSSSSSGDVRRVKIPADCEAIAWDLHKMQYLTCACEDGTVMSWDVRKFDGGPVWSFVAHEFGGVSDLSYNAHVPGMLATCAIDKTVTLWDTHHGNPTEVVEIAQGLSPYSCGSRDMGVGKLFTVSFYPSAPWLLSCGGSGNQLSLWDLSSEAAIQKRFGDRVIGASAAAGIANSQLQQEEKEEGDNNATEEDFEAIIAAGDAAAKKAREGGSKKKKKGKGKKKVHRKG
;
A
#
# COMPACT_ATOMS: atom_id res chain seq x y z
N LYS A 1 -19.96 -48.91 46.03
CA LYS A 1 -19.55 -47.51 45.68
C LYS A 1 -19.11 -47.45 44.21
N LYS A 2 -20.03 -47.15 43.26
CA LYS A 2 -19.71 -46.97 41.83
C LYS A 2 -19.36 -45.49 41.57
N LYS A 3 -18.09 -45.18 41.23
CA LYS A 3 -17.69 -43.83 40.78
C LYS A 3 -18.02 -43.68 39.29
N LYS A 4 -19.04 -42.86 38.97
CA LYS A 4 -19.33 -42.40 37.60
C LYS A 4 -18.21 -41.44 37.15
N LYS A 5 -17.40 -41.84 36.15
CA LYS A 5 -16.53 -40.92 35.40
C LYS A 5 -17.41 -40.00 34.54
N LYS A 6 -17.54 -38.72 34.92
CA LYS A 6 -18.09 -37.68 34.03
C LYS A 6 -17.08 -37.43 32.90
N LYS A 7 -17.43 -37.82 31.67
CA LYS A 7 -16.78 -37.34 30.44
C LYS A 7 -17.02 -35.84 30.35
N LYS A 8 -15.98 -35.02 30.53
CA LYS A 8 -15.99 -33.60 30.14
C LYS A 8 -16.09 -33.57 28.62
N LYS A 9 -17.21 -33.02 28.10
CA LYS A 9 -17.28 -32.56 26.70
C LYS A 9 -16.31 -31.39 26.58
N ASN A 10 -15.22 -31.57 25.84
CA ASN A 10 -14.37 -30.47 25.40
C ASN A 10 -15.15 -29.69 24.33
N ASN A 11 -15.95 -28.71 24.75
CA ASN A 11 -16.37 -27.60 23.90
C ASN A 11 -15.49 -26.40 24.25
N SER A 12 -14.24 -26.44 23.79
CA SER A 12 -13.37 -25.25 23.78
C SER A 12 -13.07 -24.93 22.31
N THR A 13 -13.86 -24.04 21.73
CA THR A 13 -13.41 -23.20 20.62
C THR A 13 -12.25 -22.36 21.16
N GLU A 14 -11.02 -22.69 20.79
CA GLU A 14 -9.81 -22.14 21.46
C GLU A 14 -9.68 -20.62 21.41
N ASN A 15 -10.43 -19.90 20.56
CA ASN A 15 -10.30 -18.43 20.42
C ASN A 15 -11.58 -17.61 20.68
N GLY A 16 -12.71 -18.22 21.07
CA GLY A 16 -13.96 -17.47 21.31
C GLY A 16 -14.52 -16.68 20.11
N LEU A 17 -14.01 -16.93 18.90
CA LEU A 17 -14.44 -16.27 17.67
C LEU A 17 -15.82 -16.78 17.22
N GLN A 18 -16.57 -15.92 16.52
CA GLN A 18 -17.86 -16.30 15.94
C GLN A 18 -17.67 -17.35 14.83
N MET A 19 -18.68 -18.19 14.65
CA MET A 19 -18.69 -19.17 13.57
C MET A 19 -18.66 -18.47 12.21
N GLY A 20 -17.72 -18.84 11.35
CA GLY A 20 -17.54 -18.24 10.02
C GLY A 20 -16.53 -17.09 9.96
N SER A 21 -16.03 -16.61 11.11
CA SER A 21 -14.90 -15.69 11.19
C SER A 21 -13.62 -16.29 10.59
N HIS A 22 -12.67 -15.42 10.25
CA HIS A 22 -11.31 -15.85 9.90
C HIS A 22 -10.67 -16.62 11.06
N THR A 23 -9.81 -17.58 10.71
CA THR A 23 -9.11 -18.41 11.71
C THR A 23 -7.70 -17.92 12.03
N ASP A 24 -7.21 -16.92 11.28
CA ASP A 24 -5.89 -16.31 11.46
C ASP A 24 -5.98 -14.78 11.23
N ALA A 25 -4.85 -14.07 11.31
CA ALA A 25 -4.75 -12.63 11.17
C ALA A 25 -5.40 -12.13 9.86
N VAL A 26 -6.18 -11.06 9.97
CA VAL A 26 -6.73 -10.33 8.81
C VAL A 26 -5.67 -9.34 8.35
N MET A 27 -5.21 -9.49 7.11
CA MET A 27 -4.10 -8.71 6.55
C MET A 27 -4.61 -7.58 5.65
N GLY A 28 -5.71 -7.82 4.93
CA GLY A 28 -6.29 -6.84 4.01
C GLY A 28 -7.78 -6.64 4.24
N LEU A 29 -8.23 -5.39 4.08
CA LEU A 29 -9.65 -5.02 4.13
C LEU A 29 -9.97 -4.06 2.99
N SER A 30 -11.11 -4.27 2.33
CA SER A 30 -11.56 -3.39 1.26
C SER A 30 -13.06 -3.24 1.25
N TRP A 31 -13.54 -2.00 1.38
CA TRP A 31 -14.96 -1.66 1.23
C TRP A 31 -15.32 -1.53 -0.25
N ASN A 32 -16.46 -2.09 -0.62
CA ASN A 32 -17.02 -1.90 -1.95
C ASN A 32 -17.53 -0.46 -2.10
N LYS A 33 -17.09 0.23 -3.16
CA LYS A 33 -17.43 1.64 -3.40
C LYS A 33 -18.85 1.82 -3.95
N ILE A 34 -19.39 0.79 -4.62
CA ILE A 34 -20.72 0.80 -5.23
C ILE A 34 -21.76 0.27 -4.23
N HIS A 35 -21.47 -0.86 -3.59
CA HIS A 35 -22.33 -1.49 -2.60
C HIS A 35 -21.79 -1.26 -1.17
N ARG A 36 -22.17 -0.14 -0.56
CA ARG A 36 -21.63 0.34 0.73
C ARG A 36 -21.75 -0.65 1.90
N GLN A 37 -22.68 -1.58 1.81
CA GLN A 37 -22.89 -2.62 2.82
C GLN A 37 -21.92 -3.79 2.71
N VAL A 38 -21.17 -3.88 1.61
CA VAL A 38 -20.29 -5.01 1.29
C VAL A 38 -18.84 -4.69 1.64
N LEU A 39 -18.23 -5.55 2.45
CA LEU A 39 -16.81 -5.52 2.82
C LEU A 39 -16.15 -6.81 2.34
N ALA A 40 -14.92 -6.72 1.83
CA ALA A 40 -14.05 -7.86 1.61
C ALA A 40 -12.92 -7.87 2.64
N SER A 41 -12.53 -9.06 3.10
CA SER A 41 -11.37 -9.27 3.95
C SER A 41 -10.48 -10.38 3.42
N ALA A 42 -9.17 -10.18 3.51
CA ALA A 42 -8.12 -11.14 3.21
C ALA A 42 -7.38 -11.53 4.49
N SER A 43 -7.01 -12.78 4.61
CA SER A 43 -6.39 -13.31 5.83
C SER A 43 -5.24 -14.27 5.55
N ALA A 44 -4.38 -14.40 6.55
CA ALA A 44 -3.36 -15.42 6.65
C ALA A 44 -3.94 -16.86 6.67
N ASP A 45 -5.25 -17.03 6.91
CA ASP A 45 -5.94 -18.33 6.79
C ASP A 45 -6.15 -18.83 5.34
N CYS A 46 -5.54 -18.14 4.36
CA CYS A 46 -5.62 -18.43 2.93
C CYS A 46 -7.01 -18.19 2.31
N THR A 47 -7.92 -17.53 3.03
CA THR A 47 -9.28 -17.23 2.53
C THR A 47 -9.51 -15.74 2.30
N VAL A 48 -10.38 -15.45 1.32
CA VAL A 48 -10.99 -14.14 1.13
C VAL A 48 -12.46 -14.26 1.50
N LYS A 49 -12.95 -13.44 2.43
CA LYS A 49 -14.35 -13.45 2.86
C LYS A 49 -15.07 -12.19 2.42
N LEU A 50 -16.32 -12.35 2.01
CA LEU A 50 -17.23 -11.23 1.77
C LEU A 50 -18.23 -11.12 2.91
N TRP A 51 -18.45 -9.90 3.34
CA TRP A 51 -19.37 -9.55 4.42
C TRP A 51 -20.42 -8.61 3.87
N ASP A 52 -21.68 -8.90 4.15
CA ASP A 52 -22.79 -7.99 3.94
C ASP A 52 -23.44 -7.69 5.30
N ILE A 53 -23.27 -6.45 5.75
CA ILE A 53 -23.73 -6.01 7.07
C ILE A 53 -25.26 -6.07 7.18
N THR A 54 -25.99 -5.93 6.07
CA THR A 54 -27.46 -5.95 6.10
C THR A 54 -28.01 -7.32 6.51
N ARG A 55 -27.25 -8.39 6.26
CA ARG A 55 -27.62 -9.76 6.66
C ARG A 55 -27.67 -9.94 8.17
N ALA A 56 -26.79 -9.25 8.91
CA ALA A 56 -26.74 -9.32 10.36
C ALA A 56 -27.93 -8.62 11.04
N SER A 57 -28.54 -7.64 10.37
CA SER A 57 -29.58 -6.78 10.94
C SER A 57 -31.01 -7.16 10.55
N SER A 58 -31.21 -8.28 9.85
CA SER A 58 -32.54 -8.69 9.35
C SER A 58 -33.48 -9.14 10.49
N PRO A 59 -34.56 -8.39 10.78
CA PRO A 59 -35.48 -8.71 11.88
C PRO A 59 -36.42 -9.84 11.44
N GLY A 60 -36.07 -11.08 11.77
CA GLY A 60 -36.93 -12.23 11.48
C GLY A 60 -36.27 -13.61 11.59
N ILE A 61 -34.94 -13.69 11.67
CA ILE A 61 -34.23 -14.96 11.70
C ILE A 61 -33.72 -15.23 13.12
N THR A 62 -34.42 -16.10 13.85
CA THR A 62 -34.23 -16.40 15.28
C THR A 62 -33.35 -17.63 15.56
N SER A 63 -32.54 -18.10 14.60
CA SER A 63 -31.59 -19.18 14.83
C SER A 63 -30.16 -18.63 14.94
N SER A 64 -29.46 -19.04 16.00
CA SER A 64 -28.12 -18.59 16.39
C SER A 64 -27.01 -18.85 15.36
N SER A 65 -27.31 -19.55 14.26
CA SER A 65 -26.38 -19.83 13.15
C SER A 65 -26.66 -19.00 11.90
N ALA A 66 -27.76 -18.24 11.84
CA ALA A 66 -28.23 -17.58 10.62
C ALA A 66 -28.14 -16.04 10.65
N GLN A 67 -27.73 -15.45 11.77
CA GLN A 67 -27.36 -14.03 11.87
C GLN A 67 -25.87 -13.81 11.59
N SER A 68 -25.35 -14.38 10.50
CA SER A 68 -23.95 -14.14 10.12
C SER A 68 -23.89 -13.10 9.01
N PRO A 69 -23.09 -12.01 9.17
CA PRO A 69 -22.82 -11.07 8.09
C PRO A 69 -22.01 -11.70 6.95
N LEU A 70 -21.49 -12.93 7.11
CA LEU A 70 -20.73 -13.63 6.09
C LEU A 70 -21.61 -13.93 4.86
N ALA A 71 -21.24 -13.34 3.73
CA ALA A 71 -21.91 -13.52 2.44
C ALA A 71 -21.30 -14.67 1.64
N ALA A 72 -19.98 -14.73 1.52
CA ALA A 72 -19.24 -15.74 0.77
C ALA A 72 -17.85 -15.98 1.36
N THR A 73 -17.28 -17.16 1.13
CA THR A 73 -15.87 -17.47 1.41
C THR A 73 -15.24 -18.03 0.15
N TYR A 74 -14.15 -17.39 -0.30
CA TYR A 74 -13.32 -17.84 -1.40
C TYR A 74 -12.05 -18.46 -0.85
N GLN A 75 -11.74 -19.67 -1.31
CA GLN A 75 -10.54 -20.40 -0.97
C GLN A 75 -9.81 -20.80 -2.25
N HIS A 76 -9.41 -19.79 -3.02
CA HIS A 76 -8.67 -19.95 -4.26
C HIS A 76 -7.15 -19.81 -4.06
N HIS A 77 -6.68 -19.17 -3.00
CA HIS A 77 -5.26 -19.06 -2.70
C HIS A 77 -4.73 -20.26 -1.91
N THR A 78 -3.46 -20.62 -2.14
CA THR A 78 -2.80 -21.75 -1.45
C THR A 78 -1.88 -21.29 -0.31
N ASN A 79 -1.76 -19.99 -0.09
CA ASN A 79 -0.98 -19.37 0.98
C ASN A 79 -1.68 -18.09 1.47
N LYS A 80 -1.08 -17.44 2.47
CA LYS A 80 -1.59 -16.22 3.14
C LYS A 80 -2.01 -15.16 2.13
N VAL A 81 -3.25 -14.69 2.24
CA VAL A 81 -3.74 -13.58 1.41
C VAL A 81 -3.44 -12.29 2.15
N ASN A 82 -2.55 -11.48 1.59
CA ASN A 82 -2.04 -10.28 2.23
C ASN A 82 -2.94 -9.07 1.95
N CYS A 83 -3.37 -8.92 0.70
CA CYS A 83 -4.09 -7.74 0.26
C CYS A 83 -5.33 -8.09 -0.59
N VAL A 84 -6.33 -7.21 -0.52
CA VAL A 84 -7.60 -7.33 -1.26
C VAL A 84 -8.07 -5.94 -1.65
N ALA A 85 -8.61 -5.78 -2.86
CA ALA A 85 -9.08 -4.50 -3.38
C ALA A 85 -10.29 -4.67 -4.30
N TRP A 86 -11.42 -4.07 -3.92
CA TRP A 86 -12.57 -3.92 -4.84
C TRP A 86 -12.21 -2.99 -5.99
N HIS A 87 -12.71 -3.32 -7.18
CA HIS A 87 -12.62 -2.43 -8.32
C HIS A 87 -13.37 -1.12 -8.01
N PRO A 88 -12.82 0.08 -8.35
CA PRO A 88 -13.37 1.31 -7.82
C PRO A 88 -14.69 1.75 -8.50
N SER A 89 -14.99 1.27 -9.72
CA SER A 89 -16.27 1.55 -10.44
C SER A 89 -17.17 0.33 -10.64
N GLU A 90 -16.63 -0.89 -10.58
CA GLU A 90 -17.37 -2.13 -10.87
C GLU A 90 -17.52 -2.91 -9.58
N GLY A 91 -18.70 -2.83 -8.95
CA GLY A 91 -18.95 -3.42 -7.64
C GLY A 91 -18.92 -4.95 -7.59
N THR A 92 -18.65 -5.62 -8.71
CA THR A 92 -18.61 -7.08 -8.82
C THR A 92 -17.19 -7.62 -8.91
N ILE A 93 -16.19 -6.80 -9.24
CA ILE A 93 -14.81 -7.26 -9.46
C ILE A 93 -14.00 -7.07 -8.19
N LEU A 94 -13.36 -8.15 -7.73
CA LEU A 94 -12.48 -8.16 -6.58
C LEU A 94 -11.09 -8.66 -6.97
N ALA A 95 -10.05 -7.92 -6.61
CA ALA A 95 -8.67 -8.36 -6.72
C ALA A 95 -8.15 -8.85 -5.37
N SER A 96 -7.31 -9.88 -5.37
CA SER A 96 -6.60 -10.37 -4.19
C SER A 96 -5.15 -10.74 -4.52
N GLY A 97 -4.23 -10.39 -3.63
CA GLY A 97 -2.81 -10.71 -3.70
C GLY A 97 -2.39 -11.60 -2.54
N SER A 98 -1.51 -12.57 -2.81
CA SER A 98 -1.12 -13.60 -1.85
C SER A 98 0.36 -13.93 -1.88
N TYR A 99 0.83 -14.53 -0.80
CA TYR A 99 2.15 -15.15 -0.65
C TYR A 99 2.25 -16.51 -1.36
N ASP A 100 1.22 -16.90 -2.15
CA ASP A 100 1.32 -17.99 -3.12
C ASP A 100 1.89 -17.53 -4.46
N GLN A 101 2.45 -16.32 -4.50
CA GLN A 101 3.03 -15.68 -5.68
C GLN A 101 2.02 -15.56 -6.81
N SER A 102 0.77 -15.22 -6.45
CA SER A 102 -0.27 -14.95 -7.43
C SER A 102 -1.16 -13.77 -7.06
N VAL A 103 -1.63 -13.11 -8.11
CA VAL A 103 -2.71 -12.13 -8.04
C VAL A 103 -3.93 -12.74 -8.74
N CYS A 104 -5.06 -12.72 -8.06
CA CYS A 104 -6.32 -13.26 -8.57
C CYS A 104 -7.36 -12.16 -8.75
N LEU A 105 -8.16 -12.29 -9.80
CA LEU A 105 -9.38 -11.51 -10.02
C LEU A 105 -10.59 -12.44 -9.91
N ILE A 106 -11.60 -11.99 -9.18
CA ILE A 106 -12.80 -12.75 -8.85
C ILE A 106 -14.01 -11.90 -9.21
N ASP A 107 -14.97 -12.50 -9.90
CA ASP A 107 -16.32 -11.95 -9.98
C ASP A 107 -17.13 -12.37 -8.74
N ALA A 108 -17.45 -11.40 -7.90
CA ALA A 108 -18.18 -11.61 -6.66
C ALA A 108 -19.59 -12.18 -6.87
N ARG A 109 -20.17 -12.05 -8.09
CA ARG A 109 -21.47 -12.64 -8.45
C ARG A 109 -21.40 -14.15 -8.60
N THR A 110 -20.24 -14.68 -8.97
CA THR A 110 -20.05 -16.11 -9.25
C THR A 110 -20.03 -16.96 -7.97
N ALA A 111 -20.03 -16.32 -6.78
CA ALA A 111 -20.21 -16.98 -5.49
C ALA A 111 -21.67 -17.40 -5.20
N GLY A 112 -22.21 -18.26 -6.06
CA GLY A 112 -23.36 -19.12 -5.75
C GLY A 112 -22.96 -20.58 -5.49
N GLY A 113 -21.69 -20.94 -5.69
CA GLY A 113 -21.21 -22.32 -5.60
C GLY A 113 -20.48 -22.61 -4.28
N ALA A 114 -21.19 -22.60 -3.15
CA ALA A 114 -20.75 -23.40 -2.01
C ALA A 114 -20.93 -24.89 -2.37
N SER A 115 -20.01 -25.44 -3.18
CA SER A 115 -19.91 -26.88 -3.37
C SER A 115 -18.71 -27.38 -2.58
N THR A 116 -19.03 -28.09 -1.51
CA THR A 116 -18.21 -29.04 -0.76
C THR A 116 -17.71 -30.20 -1.63
N SER A 117 -17.19 -29.92 -2.84
CA SER A 117 -16.68 -30.93 -3.77
C SER A 117 -15.27 -30.56 -4.23
N SER A 118 -14.33 -31.33 -3.72
CA SER A 118 -12.87 -31.29 -3.88
C SER A 118 -12.35 -31.62 -5.28
N SER A 119 -12.97 -31.14 -6.36
CA SER A 119 -12.43 -31.34 -7.70
C SER A 119 -13.05 -30.39 -8.73
N SER A 120 -12.20 -29.51 -9.26
CA SER A 120 -12.26 -28.89 -10.59
C SER A 120 -13.53 -28.11 -10.98
N SER A 121 -13.61 -26.86 -10.53
CA SER A 121 -13.91 -25.65 -11.32
C SER A 121 -14.22 -24.52 -10.34
N SER A 122 -13.17 -23.95 -9.72
CA SER A 122 -13.29 -22.72 -8.94
C SER A 122 -13.86 -21.65 -9.87
N GLY A 123 -15.12 -21.26 -9.67
CA GLY A 123 -15.86 -20.39 -10.59
C GLY A 123 -15.06 -19.13 -10.94
N ASP A 124 -14.79 -18.95 -12.23
CA ASP A 124 -14.26 -17.76 -12.92
C ASP A 124 -13.18 -16.95 -12.16
N VAL A 125 -12.25 -17.62 -11.48
CA VAL A 125 -11.08 -16.97 -10.86
C VAL A 125 -9.98 -16.87 -11.91
N ARG A 126 -9.65 -15.65 -12.33
CA ARG A 126 -8.52 -15.39 -13.22
C ARG A 126 -7.27 -15.18 -12.39
N ARG A 127 -6.16 -15.82 -12.72
CA ARG A 127 -4.92 -15.80 -11.93
C ARG A 127 -3.72 -15.47 -12.80
N VAL A 128 -2.86 -14.59 -12.30
CA VAL A 128 -1.51 -14.38 -12.83
C VAL A 128 -0.46 -14.75 -11.79
N LYS A 129 0.69 -15.26 -12.28
CA LYS A 129 1.84 -15.55 -11.45
C LYS A 129 2.75 -14.32 -11.37
N ILE A 130 3.22 -14.00 -10.18
CA ILE A 130 4.17 -12.91 -9.90
C ILE A 130 5.52 -13.48 -9.46
N PRO A 131 6.62 -12.71 -9.54
CA PRO A 131 7.97 -13.23 -9.28
C PRO A 131 8.27 -13.49 -7.80
N ALA A 132 7.59 -12.81 -6.89
CA ALA A 132 7.76 -12.93 -5.44
C ALA A 132 6.42 -12.74 -4.71
N ASP A 133 6.45 -12.71 -3.37
CA ASP A 133 5.24 -12.62 -2.55
C ASP A 133 4.55 -11.25 -2.73
N CYS A 134 3.22 -11.25 -2.82
CA CYS A 134 2.46 -10.02 -3.04
C CYS A 134 2.29 -9.24 -1.75
N GLU A 135 2.84 -8.03 -1.71
CA GLU A 135 2.75 -7.14 -0.54
C GLU A 135 1.52 -6.23 -0.62
N ALA A 136 1.31 -5.57 -1.76
CA ALA A 136 0.17 -4.67 -1.94
C ALA A 136 -0.39 -4.74 -3.35
N ILE A 137 -1.66 -4.36 -3.47
CA ILE A 137 -2.34 -4.17 -4.75
C ILE A 137 -3.10 -2.85 -4.73
N ALA A 138 -3.13 -2.15 -5.85
CA ALA A 138 -4.05 -1.03 -6.04
C ALA A 138 -4.50 -0.91 -7.49
N TRP A 139 -5.71 -0.41 -7.64
CA TRP A 139 -6.29 -0.03 -8.92
C TRP A 139 -5.83 1.38 -9.29
N ASP A 140 -5.51 1.60 -10.57
CA ASP A 140 -5.33 2.95 -11.09
C ASP A 140 -6.68 3.68 -11.03
N LEU A 141 -6.73 4.78 -10.28
CA LEU A 141 -7.96 5.52 -10.03
C LEU A 141 -8.47 6.30 -11.25
N HIS A 142 -7.60 6.58 -12.21
CA HIS A 142 -7.93 7.31 -13.43
C HIS A 142 -8.09 6.38 -14.64
N LYS A 143 -7.38 5.25 -14.64
CA LYS A 143 -7.49 4.19 -15.66
C LYS A 143 -7.81 2.86 -15.00
N MET A 144 -9.07 2.72 -14.57
CA MET A 144 -9.58 1.63 -13.72
C MET A 144 -9.38 0.22 -14.30
N GLN A 145 -9.11 0.10 -15.59
CA GLN A 145 -8.71 -1.16 -16.23
C GLN A 145 -7.34 -1.69 -15.79
N TYR A 146 -6.52 -0.89 -15.11
CA TYR A 146 -5.19 -1.31 -14.66
C TYR A 146 -5.19 -1.67 -13.18
N LEU A 147 -4.67 -2.85 -12.89
CA LEU A 147 -4.38 -3.32 -11.53
C LEU A 147 -2.87 -3.40 -11.38
N THR A 148 -2.33 -2.77 -10.34
CA THR A 148 -0.91 -2.80 -10.00
C THR A 148 -0.69 -3.62 -8.75
N CYS A 149 0.38 -4.42 -8.72
CA CYS A 149 0.86 -5.09 -7.52
C CYS A 149 2.29 -4.70 -7.18
N ALA A 150 2.59 -4.72 -5.89
CA ALA A 150 3.92 -4.65 -5.31
C ALA A 150 4.33 -6.04 -4.81
N CYS A 151 5.60 -6.37 -5.05
CA CYS A 151 6.21 -7.63 -4.65
C CYS A 151 7.28 -7.42 -3.58
N GLU A 152 7.53 -8.47 -2.78
CA GLU A 152 8.57 -8.48 -1.74
C GLU A 152 10.00 -8.32 -2.31
N ASP A 153 10.23 -8.66 -3.58
CA ASP A 153 11.53 -8.50 -4.26
C ASP A 153 11.81 -7.08 -4.76
N GLY A 154 10.91 -6.13 -4.49
CA GLY A 154 11.03 -4.75 -4.96
C GLY A 154 10.38 -4.50 -6.33
N THR A 155 9.90 -5.54 -7.00
CA THR A 155 9.25 -5.43 -8.31
C THR A 155 7.84 -4.87 -8.17
N VAL A 156 7.48 -3.96 -9.07
CA VAL A 156 6.12 -3.46 -9.23
C VAL A 156 5.65 -3.78 -10.65
N MET A 157 4.46 -4.35 -10.74
CA MET A 157 3.90 -4.87 -12.00
C MET A 157 2.48 -4.36 -12.16
N SER A 158 2.04 -4.13 -13.40
CA SER A 158 0.67 -3.71 -13.68
C SER A 158 0.07 -4.48 -14.84
N TRP A 159 -1.22 -4.81 -14.74
CA TRP A 159 -1.96 -5.59 -15.72
C TRP A 159 -3.19 -4.86 -16.21
N ASP A 160 -3.50 -4.98 -17.50
CA ASP A 160 -4.84 -4.68 -18.01
C ASP A 160 -5.76 -5.86 -17.65
N VAL A 161 -6.75 -5.62 -16.80
CA VAL A 161 -7.64 -6.69 -16.32
C VAL A 161 -8.53 -7.29 -17.41
N ARG A 162 -8.70 -6.60 -18.53
CA ARG A 162 -9.39 -7.14 -19.70
C ARG A 162 -8.55 -8.24 -20.38
N LYS A 163 -7.23 -8.11 -20.30
CA LYS A 163 -6.24 -9.03 -20.87
C LYS A 163 -5.32 -9.61 -19.79
N PHE A 164 -5.90 -10.00 -18.66
CA PHE A 164 -5.13 -10.42 -17.47
C PHE A 164 -4.13 -11.56 -17.75
N ASP A 165 -4.50 -12.49 -18.64
CA ASP A 165 -3.68 -13.64 -19.04
C ASP A 165 -2.57 -13.28 -20.05
N GLY A 166 -2.58 -12.05 -20.58
CA GLY A 166 -1.65 -11.57 -21.61
C GLY A 166 -0.28 -11.11 -21.10
N GLY A 167 -0.07 -11.14 -19.78
CA GLY A 167 1.13 -10.61 -19.13
C GLY A 167 0.98 -9.17 -18.63
N PRO A 168 1.98 -8.66 -17.90
CA PRO A 168 1.97 -7.31 -17.39
C PRO A 168 2.16 -6.28 -18.52
N VAL A 169 1.45 -5.17 -18.44
CA VAL A 169 1.62 -3.99 -19.30
C VAL A 169 3.01 -3.39 -19.10
N TRP A 170 3.46 -3.35 -17.84
CA TRP A 170 4.81 -2.98 -17.46
C TRP A 170 5.20 -3.68 -16.16
N SER A 171 6.51 -3.85 -15.99
CA SER A 171 7.14 -4.47 -14.83
C SER A 171 8.52 -3.84 -14.66
N PHE A 172 8.83 -3.36 -13.45
CA PHE A 172 10.13 -2.77 -13.14
C PHE A 172 10.47 -2.96 -11.66
N VAL A 173 11.75 -2.83 -11.30
CA VAL A 173 12.20 -2.86 -9.92
C VAL A 173 12.13 -1.45 -9.36
N ALA A 174 11.21 -1.20 -8.43
CA ALA A 174 11.01 0.11 -7.82
C ALA A 174 12.03 0.39 -6.70
N HIS A 175 12.42 -0.65 -5.97
CA HIS A 175 13.34 -0.56 -4.84
C HIS A 175 14.32 -1.74 -4.88
N GLU A 176 15.60 -1.49 -5.12
CA GLU A 176 16.62 -2.56 -5.28
C GLU A 176 16.99 -3.25 -3.96
N PHE A 177 16.87 -2.53 -2.84
CA PHE A 177 17.40 -2.97 -1.54
C PHE A 177 16.31 -3.35 -0.52
N GLY A 178 15.04 -3.42 -0.93
CA GLY A 178 13.96 -3.80 -0.03
C GLY A 178 12.62 -3.99 -0.73
N GLY A 179 11.80 -4.90 -0.19
CA GLY A 179 10.47 -5.15 -0.69
C GLY A 179 9.55 -3.94 -0.61
N VAL A 180 8.74 -3.75 -1.65
CA VAL A 180 7.74 -2.70 -1.69
C VAL A 180 6.62 -3.11 -0.76
N SER A 181 6.48 -2.42 0.37
CA SER A 181 5.51 -2.78 1.40
C SER A 181 4.11 -2.29 1.08
N ASP A 182 3.98 -1.17 0.37
CA ASP A 182 2.69 -0.59 0.01
C ASP A 182 2.82 0.32 -1.22
N LEU A 183 1.70 0.54 -1.90
CA LEU A 183 1.62 1.42 -3.06
C LEU A 183 0.29 2.18 -3.07
N SER A 184 0.31 3.43 -3.58
CA SER A 184 -0.87 4.29 -3.60
C SER A 184 -0.90 5.15 -4.86
N TYR A 185 -2.03 5.12 -5.57
CA TYR A 185 -2.30 6.06 -6.66
C TYR A 185 -2.89 7.36 -6.13
N ASN A 186 -2.46 8.48 -6.71
CA ASN A 186 -3.08 9.76 -6.41
C ASN A 186 -4.49 9.84 -7.03
N ALA A 187 -5.45 10.40 -6.30
CA ALA A 187 -6.84 10.53 -6.76
C ALA A 187 -7.10 11.76 -7.64
N HIS A 188 -6.19 12.74 -7.61
CA HIS A 188 -6.31 14.03 -8.28
C HIS A 188 -5.29 14.23 -9.39
N VAL A 189 -4.22 13.44 -9.45
CA VAL A 189 -3.14 13.61 -10.42
C VAL A 189 -2.98 12.30 -11.20
N PRO A 190 -3.55 12.23 -12.42
CA PRO A 190 -3.39 11.08 -13.29
C PRO A 190 -1.93 10.75 -13.55
N GLY A 191 -1.60 9.48 -13.36
CA GLY A 191 -0.27 8.94 -13.58
C GLY A 191 0.66 9.04 -12.37
N MET A 192 0.26 9.63 -11.24
CA MET A 192 1.11 9.70 -10.06
C MET A 192 0.89 8.49 -9.14
N LEU A 193 1.96 7.69 -8.97
CA LEU A 193 2.01 6.52 -8.10
C LEU A 193 3.08 6.75 -7.04
N ALA A 194 2.78 6.43 -5.78
CA ALA A 194 3.76 6.36 -4.70
C ALA A 194 3.99 4.90 -4.32
N THR A 195 5.25 4.53 -4.13
CA THR A 195 5.64 3.25 -3.53
C THR A 195 6.42 3.54 -2.25
N CYS A 196 6.29 2.67 -1.25
CA CYS A 196 7.14 2.70 -0.08
C CYS A 196 7.75 1.33 0.17
N ALA A 197 8.98 1.31 0.69
CA ALA A 197 9.69 0.08 0.93
C ALA A 197 10.39 0.02 2.29
N ILE A 198 10.85 -1.18 2.60
CA ILE A 198 11.64 -1.50 3.80
C ILE A 198 12.98 -0.73 3.81
N ASP A 199 13.41 -0.21 2.66
CA ASP A 199 14.59 0.65 2.51
C ASP A 199 14.44 2.06 3.11
N LYS A 200 13.26 2.37 3.70
CA LYS A 200 12.88 3.62 4.39
C LYS A 200 12.47 4.76 3.44
N THR A 201 12.46 4.50 2.14
CA THR A 201 12.21 5.51 1.14
C THR A 201 10.79 5.42 0.60
N VAL A 202 10.22 6.59 0.32
CA VAL A 202 9.05 6.72 -0.54
C VAL A 202 9.53 7.20 -1.89
N THR A 203 9.16 6.50 -2.95
CA THR A 203 9.48 6.87 -4.33
C THR A 203 8.20 7.21 -5.09
N LEU A 204 8.24 8.31 -5.84
CA LEU A 204 7.15 8.76 -6.69
C LEU A 204 7.43 8.39 -8.14
N TRP A 205 6.38 7.95 -8.84
CA TRP A 205 6.46 7.44 -10.19
C TRP A 205 5.43 8.13 -11.08
N ASP A 206 5.81 8.40 -12.33
CA ASP A 206 4.92 8.80 -13.42
C ASP A 206 4.61 7.59 -14.29
N THR A 207 3.39 7.06 -14.22
CA THR A 207 2.94 5.88 -14.97
C THR A 207 2.46 6.20 -16.39
N HIS A 208 2.37 7.49 -16.77
CA HIS A 208 1.95 7.90 -18.11
C HIS A 208 3.11 8.07 -19.09
N HIS A 209 4.27 8.49 -18.59
CA HIS A 209 5.43 8.77 -19.42
C HIS A 209 6.64 8.00 -18.90
N GLY A 210 7.16 7.08 -19.72
CA GLY A 210 8.53 6.60 -19.58
C GLY A 210 9.51 7.74 -19.80
N ASN A 211 10.76 7.53 -19.40
CA ASN A 211 11.81 8.53 -19.53
C ASN A 211 11.92 9.04 -20.99
N PRO A 212 11.81 10.36 -21.27
CA PRO A 212 12.03 10.86 -22.62
C PRO A 212 13.46 10.65 -23.14
N THR A 213 14.44 10.37 -22.26
CA THR A 213 15.86 10.16 -22.66
C THR A 213 16.28 8.70 -22.72
N GLU A 214 15.59 7.79 -22.04
CA GLU A 214 15.85 6.35 -22.07
C GLU A 214 14.55 5.60 -22.35
N VAL A 215 14.30 5.37 -23.63
CA VAL A 215 13.26 4.44 -24.07
C VAL A 215 13.82 3.03 -23.87
N VAL A 216 13.71 2.49 -22.65
CA VAL A 216 13.76 1.04 -22.48
C VAL A 216 12.38 0.53 -22.87
N GLU A 217 12.22 0.20 -24.15
CA GLU A 217 11.08 -0.57 -24.64
C GLU A 217 11.10 -1.95 -23.98
N ILE A 218 10.47 -2.06 -22.82
CA ILE A 218 9.97 -3.35 -22.36
C ILE A 218 8.79 -3.66 -23.28
N ALA A 219 8.78 -4.88 -23.82
CA ALA A 219 8.05 -5.29 -25.03
C ALA A 219 6.53 -4.99 -25.13
N GLN A 220 5.88 -4.37 -24.12
CA GLN A 220 4.45 -4.07 -24.11
C GLN A 220 4.04 -2.73 -23.44
N GLY A 221 4.98 -1.84 -23.08
CA GLY A 221 4.63 -0.52 -22.52
C GLY A 221 5.83 0.30 -22.03
N LEU A 222 5.64 1.62 -21.87
CA LEU A 222 6.63 2.50 -21.24
C LEU A 222 6.70 2.16 -19.73
N SER A 223 7.91 1.94 -19.21
CA SER A 223 8.12 1.79 -17.76
C SER A 223 7.81 3.11 -17.04
N PRO A 224 7.20 3.06 -15.84
CA PRO A 224 7.00 4.26 -15.03
C PRO A 224 8.32 4.98 -14.72
N TYR A 225 8.30 6.31 -14.80
CA TYR A 225 9.49 7.13 -14.56
C TYR A 225 9.59 7.56 -13.08
N SER A 226 10.73 7.31 -12.45
CA SER A 226 10.99 7.78 -11.08
C SER A 226 11.13 9.30 -11.05
N CYS A 227 10.22 9.97 -10.35
CA CYS A 227 10.17 11.43 -10.22
C CYS A 227 10.89 11.96 -8.98
N GLY A 228 11.37 11.06 -8.12
CA GLY A 228 12.08 11.40 -6.90
C GLY A 228 11.83 10.37 -5.80
N SER A 229 12.82 10.21 -4.93
CA SER A 229 12.76 9.35 -3.76
C SER A 229 13.18 10.12 -2.52
N ARG A 230 12.54 9.85 -1.39
CA ARG A 230 12.79 10.56 -0.12
C ARG A 230 12.79 9.58 1.05
N ASP A 231 13.84 9.64 1.88
CA ASP A 231 13.82 9.03 3.21
C ASP A 231 12.94 9.88 4.14
N MET A 232 11.89 9.25 4.67
CA MET A 232 10.88 9.90 5.50
C MET A 232 11.26 9.96 6.98
N GLY A 233 12.40 9.40 7.38
CA GLY A 233 12.93 9.45 8.74
C GLY A 233 12.18 8.59 9.76
N VAL A 234 11.24 7.75 9.31
CA VAL A 234 10.38 6.89 10.15
C VAL A 234 10.83 5.42 10.16
N GLY A 235 12.06 5.16 9.73
CA GLY A 235 12.59 3.80 9.62
C GLY A 235 11.92 3.02 8.49
N LYS A 236 11.85 1.68 8.62
CA LYS A 236 11.26 0.81 7.60
C LYS A 236 9.81 1.22 7.36
N LEU A 237 9.43 1.49 6.12
CA LEU A 237 8.05 1.88 5.80
C LEU A 237 7.19 0.65 5.61
N PHE A 238 5.94 0.74 6.06
CA PHE A 238 4.95 -0.34 5.95
C PHE A 238 3.69 0.09 5.20
N THR A 239 3.39 1.39 5.16
CA THR A 239 2.22 1.90 4.46
C THR A 239 2.45 3.30 3.93
N VAL A 240 1.83 3.58 2.78
CA VAL A 240 1.84 4.89 2.13
C VAL A 240 0.47 5.18 1.57
N SER A 241 -0.02 6.40 1.77
CA SER A 241 -1.34 6.78 1.28
C SER A 241 -1.41 8.26 0.92
N PHE A 242 -1.86 8.52 -0.31
CA PHE A 242 -2.23 9.87 -0.74
C PHE A 242 -3.48 10.35 -0.04
N TYR A 243 -3.49 11.63 0.32
CA TYR A 243 -4.65 12.23 0.92
C TYR A 243 -5.77 12.41 -0.13
N PRO A 244 -6.97 11.83 0.08
CA PRO A 244 -8.00 11.81 -0.98
C PRO A 244 -8.60 13.17 -1.35
N SER A 245 -8.34 14.23 -0.57
CA SER A 245 -8.89 15.57 -0.82
C SER A 245 -7.81 16.64 -1.02
N ALA A 246 -6.53 16.30 -0.92
CA ALA A 246 -5.43 17.23 -1.19
C ALA A 246 -4.44 16.55 -2.15
N PRO A 247 -4.25 17.07 -3.38
CA PRO A 247 -3.46 16.41 -4.41
C PRO A 247 -1.99 16.22 -4.02
N TRP A 248 -1.46 17.10 -3.17
CA TRP A 248 -0.03 17.19 -2.86
C TRP A 248 0.36 16.61 -1.52
N LEU A 249 -0.58 16.06 -0.75
CA LEU A 249 -0.27 15.56 0.58
C LEU A 249 -0.21 14.02 0.55
N LEU A 250 0.92 13.50 1.03
CA LEU A 250 1.15 12.07 1.19
C LEU A 250 1.46 11.77 2.66
N SER A 251 0.94 10.66 3.16
CA SER A 251 1.26 10.15 4.50
C SER A 251 1.99 8.82 4.40
N CYS A 252 2.95 8.59 5.29
CA CYS A 252 3.66 7.32 5.37
C CYS A 252 3.83 6.89 6.84
N GLY A 253 3.62 5.60 7.08
CA GLY A 253 3.79 4.95 8.37
C GLY A 253 4.85 3.87 8.30
N GLY A 254 5.63 3.72 9.37
CA GLY A 254 6.73 2.76 9.42
C GLY A 254 7.03 2.26 10.82
N SER A 255 8.21 1.65 10.98
CA SER A 255 8.72 1.12 12.24
C SER A 255 9.00 2.17 13.32
N GLY A 256 9.07 3.45 12.94
CA GLY A 256 9.22 4.57 13.85
C GLY A 256 7.93 4.85 14.63
N ASN A 257 8.07 5.56 15.74
CA ASN A 257 6.93 5.92 16.60
C ASN A 257 6.16 7.16 16.08
N GLN A 258 6.47 7.64 14.87
CA GLN A 258 5.90 8.85 14.30
C GLN A 258 5.30 8.54 12.93
N LEU A 259 4.21 9.26 12.60
CA LEU A 259 3.68 9.34 11.25
C LEU A 259 4.35 10.53 10.57
N SER A 260 4.89 10.32 9.37
CA SER A 260 5.44 11.40 8.56
C SER A 260 4.46 11.82 7.47
N LEU A 261 4.38 13.12 7.26
CA LEU A 261 3.64 13.72 6.15
C LEU A 261 4.64 14.33 5.18
N TRP A 262 4.43 14.09 3.89
CA TRP A 262 5.18 14.72 2.81
C TRP A 262 4.25 15.65 2.05
N ASP A 263 4.56 16.93 2.11
CA ASP A 263 3.97 17.93 1.24
C ASP A 263 4.77 18.00 -0.08
N LEU A 264 4.11 17.66 -1.19
CA LEU A 264 4.65 17.68 -2.55
C LEU A 264 4.48 19.04 -3.22
N SER A 265 3.77 19.98 -2.58
CA SER A 265 3.59 21.34 -3.10
C SER A 265 4.87 22.16 -3.04
N SER A 266 5.76 21.85 -2.09
CA SER A 266 7.06 22.52 -1.94
C SER A 266 8.11 22.07 -2.96
N GLU A 267 7.90 20.94 -3.63
CA GLU A 267 8.87 20.35 -4.54
C GLU A 267 8.62 20.83 -5.98
N ALA A 268 9.40 21.84 -6.41
CA ALA A 268 9.24 22.48 -7.72
C ALA A 268 9.34 21.49 -8.90
N ALA A 269 10.16 20.45 -8.80
CA ALA A 269 10.29 19.42 -9.83
C ALA A 269 9.00 18.61 -10.02
N ILE A 270 8.33 18.26 -8.91
CA ILE A 270 7.07 17.52 -8.92
C ILE A 270 5.96 18.41 -9.48
N GLN A 271 5.90 19.67 -9.03
CA GLN A 271 4.96 20.66 -9.57
C GLN A 271 5.13 20.87 -11.07
N LYS A 272 6.37 20.97 -11.56
CA LYS A 272 6.65 21.13 -13.00
C LYS A 272 6.18 19.93 -13.84
N ARG A 273 6.24 18.71 -13.31
CA ARG A 273 5.86 17.49 -14.05
C ARG A 273 4.36 17.16 -13.97
N PHE A 274 3.75 17.40 -12.81
CA PHE A 274 2.38 16.96 -12.51
C PHE A 274 1.37 18.11 -12.37
N GLY A 275 1.82 19.35 -12.20
CA GLY A 275 0.97 20.52 -11.95
C GLY A 275 -0.13 20.71 -12.99
N ASP A 276 0.20 20.51 -14.26
CA ASP A 276 -0.75 20.65 -15.37
C ASP A 276 -1.80 19.52 -15.44
N ARG A 277 -1.59 18.44 -14.68
CA ARG A 277 -2.46 17.25 -14.69
C ARG A 277 -3.44 17.19 -13.53
N VAL A 278 -3.41 18.16 -12.61
CA VAL A 278 -4.30 18.16 -11.45
C VAL A 278 -5.76 18.27 -11.91
N ILE A 279 -6.57 17.30 -11.51
CA ILE A 279 -8.02 17.28 -11.77
C ILE A 279 -8.82 17.58 -10.48
N GLY A 280 -9.91 18.34 -10.64
CA GLY A 280 -10.81 18.71 -9.55
C GLY A 280 -10.53 20.10 -8.94
N ALA A 281 -11.30 20.49 -7.92
CA ALA A 281 -11.35 21.84 -7.37
C ALA A 281 -10.01 22.39 -6.85
N SER A 282 -9.02 21.53 -6.58
CA SER A 282 -7.68 21.95 -6.15
C SER A 282 -6.77 22.43 -7.30
N ALA A 283 -7.18 22.28 -8.57
CA ALA A 283 -6.46 22.84 -9.72
C ALA A 283 -6.38 24.38 -9.65
N ALA A 284 -7.37 25.04 -9.05
CA ALA A 284 -7.39 26.50 -8.89
C ALA A 284 -6.38 27.02 -7.86
N ALA A 285 -6.02 26.22 -6.84
CA ALA A 285 -5.08 26.64 -5.81
C ALA A 285 -3.60 26.49 -6.26
N GLY A 286 -3.31 25.53 -7.13
CA GLY A 286 -1.97 25.35 -7.71
C GLY A 286 -1.56 26.45 -8.68
N ILE A 287 -2.52 26.96 -9.47
CA ILE A 287 -2.28 28.05 -10.45
C ILE A 287 -2.02 29.39 -9.76
N ALA A 288 -2.64 29.65 -8.60
CA ALA A 288 -2.43 30.90 -7.87
C ALA A 288 -0.99 31.04 -7.32
N ASN A 289 -0.36 29.93 -6.91
CA ASN A 289 1.03 29.96 -6.43
C ASN A 289 2.07 30.03 -7.56
N SER A 290 1.77 29.50 -8.75
CA SER A 290 2.69 29.62 -9.89
C SER A 290 2.68 31.04 -10.49
N GLN A 291 1.54 31.73 -10.47
CA GLN A 291 1.45 33.13 -10.90
C GLN A 291 2.18 34.10 -9.96
N LEU A 292 2.06 33.90 -8.64
CA LEU A 292 2.78 34.72 -7.64
C LEU A 292 4.31 34.49 -7.68
N GLN A 293 4.77 33.28 -8.03
CA GLN A 293 6.21 32.99 -8.17
C GLN A 293 6.79 33.40 -9.53
N GLN A 294 5.96 33.60 -10.56
CA GLN A 294 6.41 34.14 -11.85
C GLN A 294 6.68 35.65 -11.76
N GLU A 295 5.92 36.39 -10.96
CA GLU A 295 6.16 37.83 -10.75
C GLU A 295 7.43 38.13 -9.94
N GLU A 296 7.92 37.19 -9.12
CA GLU A 296 9.19 37.33 -8.38
C GLU A 296 10.44 36.85 -9.14
N LYS A 297 10.29 36.20 -10.32
CA LYS A 297 11.41 35.60 -11.08
C LYS A 297 11.80 36.33 -12.35
N GLU A 298 11.17 37.44 -12.70
CA GLU A 298 11.58 38.26 -13.86
C GLU A 298 12.82 39.14 -13.61
N GLU A 299 13.42 39.12 -12.41
CA GLU A 299 14.75 39.69 -12.17
C GLU A 299 15.75 38.60 -11.73
N GLY A 300 16.35 37.90 -12.69
CA GLY A 300 17.48 37.00 -12.41
C GLY A 300 17.63 35.86 -13.40
N ASP A 301 18.05 36.20 -14.62
CA ASP A 301 18.54 35.25 -15.61
C ASP A 301 19.71 34.43 -15.03
N ASN A 302 19.58 33.10 -14.99
CA ASN A 302 20.70 32.16 -14.97
C ASN A 302 20.21 30.74 -15.37
N ASN A 303 20.76 30.27 -16.49
CA ASN A 303 20.63 28.93 -17.04
C ASN A 303 21.22 27.90 -16.06
N ALA A 304 20.39 26.99 -15.54
CA ALA A 304 20.82 25.89 -14.69
C ALA A 304 21.25 24.68 -15.56
N THR A 305 22.51 24.27 -15.44
CA THR A 305 23.10 23.07 -16.08
C THR A 305 23.11 21.90 -15.10
N GLU A 306 23.47 20.70 -15.58
CA GLU A 306 23.49 19.42 -14.83
C GLU A 306 24.24 19.47 -13.48
N GLU A 307 25.12 20.44 -13.24
CA GLU A 307 25.83 20.63 -11.97
C GLU A 307 24.91 21.05 -10.81
N ASP A 308 23.75 21.65 -11.10
CA ASP A 308 22.79 22.08 -10.07
C ASP A 308 22.03 20.90 -9.42
N PHE A 309 21.90 19.77 -10.13
CA PHE A 309 21.24 18.56 -9.60
C PHE A 309 22.12 17.81 -8.60
N GLU A 310 23.44 17.76 -8.79
CA GLU A 310 24.36 17.15 -7.82
C GLU A 310 24.60 18.06 -6.60
N ALA A 311 24.59 19.39 -6.78
CA ALA A 311 24.82 20.35 -5.70
C ALA A 311 23.70 20.34 -4.64
N ILE A 312 22.45 20.10 -5.04
CA ILE A 312 21.30 20.02 -4.13
C ILE A 312 21.38 18.75 -3.25
N ILE A 313 21.83 17.63 -3.82
CA ILE A 313 22.02 16.36 -3.10
C ILE A 313 23.20 16.47 -2.11
N ALA A 314 24.30 17.10 -2.50
CA ALA A 314 25.46 17.31 -1.64
C ALA A 314 25.19 18.28 -0.48
N ALA A 315 24.35 19.31 -0.68
CA ALA A 315 24.02 20.27 0.37
C ALA A 315 23.15 19.66 1.49
N GLY A 316 22.23 18.76 1.15
CA GLY A 316 21.41 18.02 2.11
C GLY A 316 22.25 17.06 2.98
N ASP A 317 23.18 16.34 2.35
CA ASP A 317 24.08 15.41 3.05
C ASP A 317 25.13 16.13 3.93
N ALA A 318 25.64 17.28 3.48
CA ALA A 318 26.57 18.09 4.27
C ALA A 318 25.91 18.70 5.52
N ALA A 319 24.64 19.10 5.43
CA ALA A 319 23.87 19.59 6.58
C ALA A 319 23.57 18.47 7.59
N ALA A 320 23.22 17.27 7.12
CA ALA A 320 23.01 16.09 7.96
C ALA A 320 24.29 15.61 8.67
N LYS A 321 25.45 15.75 8.01
CA LYS A 321 26.76 15.38 8.57
C LYS A 321 27.25 16.38 9.64
N LYS A 322 27.05 17.69 9.42
CA LYS A 322 27.36 18.72 10.44
C LYS A 322 26.48 18.60 11.71
N ALA A 323 25.23 18.18 11.56
CA ALA A 323 24.34 17.92 12.69
C ALA A 323 24.78 16.69 13.53
N ARG A 324 25.38 15.67 12.91
CA ARG A 324 25.92 14.48 13.59
C ARG A 324 27.22 14.73 14.34
N GLU A 325 28.08 15.62 13.86
CA GLU A 325 29.38 15.90 14.50
C GLU A 325 29.28 16.88 15.69
N GLY A 326 28.26 17.74 15.72
CA GLY A 326 28.04 18.70 16.83
C GLY A 326 27.53 18.08 18.14
N GLY A 327 27.01 16.86 18.12
CA GLY A 327 26.31 16.26 19.27
C GLY A 327 27.18 15.49 20.28
N SER A 328 28.46 15.26 20.02
CA SER A 328 29.27 14.32 20.81
C SER A 328 30.45 14.96 21.56
N LYS A 329 30.21 16.01 22.35
CA LYS A 329 31.15 16.45 23.41
C LYS A 329 30.42 17.06 24.62
N LYS A 330 30.18 16.23 25.66
CA LYS A 330 30.39 16.50 27.11
C LYS A 330 29.30 15.89 28.02
N LYS A 331 29.65 14.80 28.72
CA LYS A 331 29.83 14.74 30.20
C LYS A 331 29.90 13.29 30.70
N LYS A 332 31.12 12.76 30.82
CA LYS A 332 31.47 11.78 31.87
C LYS A 332 32.33 12.53 32.89
N LYS A 333 31.83 12.73 34.11
CA LYS A 333 32.66 13.05 35.28
C LYS A 333 32.48 11.97 36.33
N GLY A 334 33.62 11.44 36.77
CA GLY A 334 33.77 10.19 37.50
C GLY A 334 33.54 10.31 39.00
N LYS A 335 33.34 9.13 39.60
CA LYS A 335 33.24 8.85 41.03
C LYS A 335 34.58 9.14 41.73
N GLY A 336 34.57 10.03 42.71
CA GLY A 336 35.65 10.22 43.69
C GLY A 336 35.28 9.55 45.01
N LYS A 337 36.05 8.54 45.43
CA LYS A 337 35.97 7.90 46.76
C LYS A 337 36.44 8.89 47.83
N LYS A 338 35.62 9.15 48.85
CA LYS A 338 36.05 9.79 50.11
C LYS A 338 36.32 8.70 51.16
N LYS A 339 37.58 8.53 51.55
CA LYS A 339 37.98 7.95 52.85
C LYS A 339 37.76 9.03 53.91
N VAL A 340 37.05 8.69 54.99
CA VAL A 340 37.05 9.47 56.23
C VAL A 340 37.65 8.58 57.32
N HIS A 341 38.60 9.15 58.05
CA HIS A 341 39.22 8.56 59.22
C HIS A 341 38.93 9.49 60.40
N ARG A 342 38.71 8.86 61.57
CA ARG A 342 38.95 9.29 62.96
C ARG A 342 37.77 9.66 63.87
N LYS A 343 37.77 8.88 64.95
CA LYS A 343 37.65 9.21 66.40
C LYS A 343 36.25 9.36 66.98
N GLY A 344 36.07 8.66 68.10
CA GLY A 344 34.88 8.55 68.93
C GLY A 344 34.78 7.12 69.42
#